data_AF-A0A3N4YWY0-F1
#
_entry.id   AF-A0A3N4YWY0-F1
#
_cell.length_a   1.000
_cell.length_b   1.000
_cell.length_c   1.000
_cell.angle_alpha   90.00
_cell.angle_beta   90.00
_cell.angle_gamma   90.00
#
_symmetry.space_group_name_H-M   'P 1'
#
loop_
_entity.id
_entity.type
_entity.pdbx_description
1 polymer ?
#
loop_
_entity_poly.entity_id
_entity_poly.type
_entity_poly.pdbx_seq_one_letter_code
_entity_poly.pdbx_strand_id
1 'polypeptide(L)'
;MERIEAELFTDGGNDAVVRLPGRRFPGVLIQGDSLHILRSDMDEVVQACERGDLAEAGESAGLLLASLDALLMRYSTALEGHEIQRPY
;
A
#
# COMPACT_ATOMS: atom_id res chain seq x y z
N MET A 1 -5.85 2.86 -23.95
CA MET A 1 -6.50 2.78 -22.64
C MET A 1 -7.67 1.82 -22.75
N GLU A 2 -7.62 0.71 -22.04
CA GLU A 2 -8.75 -0.20 -21.90
C GLU A 2 -9.66 0.31 -20.77
N ARG A 3 -10.98 0.15 -20.91
CA ARG A 3 -11.95 0.51 -19.88
C ARG A 3 -12.59 -0.76 -19.38
N ILE A 4 -12.58 -0.93 -18.06
CA ILE A 4 -13.20 -2.05 -17.37
C ILE A 4 -14.13 -1.50 -16.29
N GLU A 5 -15.15 -2.26 -15.95
CA GLU A 5 -15.96 -2.02 -14.76
C GLU A 5 -15.29 -2.73 -13.57
N ALA A 6 -15.16 -2.03 -12.45
CA ALA A 6 -14.56 -2.55 -11.24
C ALA A 6 -15.43 -2.20 -10.03
N GLU A 7 -15.40 -3.06 -9.02
CA GLU A 7 -16.11 -2.80 -7.77
C GLU A 7 -15.25 -1.91 -6.89
N LEU A 8 -15.86 -0.87 -6.31
CA LEU A 8 -15.20 0.11 -5.45
C LEU A 8 -15.70 -0.04 -4.01
N PHE A 9 -14.78 -0.24 -3.07
CA PHE A 9 -15.08 -0.51 -1.66
C PHE A 9 -14.81 0.67 -0.72
N THR A 10 -14.10 1.70 -1.20
CA THR A 10 -13.83 2.96 -0.49
C THR A 10 -14.21 4.16 -1.36
N ASP A 11 -13.85 5.39 -0.96
CA ASP A 11 -13.83 6.51 -1.91
C ASP A 11 -12.78 6.30 -3.02
N GLY A 12 -12.91 7.04 -4.12
CA GLY A 12 -12.03 6.98 -5.30
C GLY A 12 -10.70 7.74 -5.15
N GLY A 13 -10.17 7.84 -3.93
CA GLY A 13 -8.92 8.53 -3.61
C GLY A 13 -7.65 7.77 -3.99
N ASN A 14 -6.52 8.26 -3.48
CA ASN A 14 -5.15 7.83 -3.82
C ASN A 14 -4.82 6.36 -3.44
N ASP A 15 -5.67 5.78 -2.58
CA ASP A 15 -5.57 4.47 -1.94
C ASP A 15 -6.92 3.73 -1.99
N ALA A 16 -7.66 3.93 -3.09
CA ALA A 16 -8.96 3.29 -3.30
C ALA A 16 -8.86 1.76 -3.25
N VAL A 17 -9.74 1.11 -2.50
CA VAL A 17 -9.83 -0.36 -2.48
C VAL A 17 -10.79 -0.80 -3.59
N VAL A 18 -10.26 -1.53 -4.57
CA VAL A 18 -10.97 -1.93 -5.78
C VAL A 18 -10.82 -3.42 -6.07
N ARG A 19 -11.89 -4.07 -6.55
CA ARG A 19 -11.83 -5.43 -7.08
C ARG A 19 -11.98 -5.39 -8.59
N LEU A 20 -10.90 -5.74 -9.29
CA LEU A 20 -10.91 -5.91 -10.73
C LEU A 20 -11.65 -7.20 -11.11
N PRO A 21 -12.25 -7.28 -12.32
CA PRO A 21 -12.91 -8.49 -12.79
C PRO A 21 -12.02 -9.74 -12.69
N GLY A 22 -12.59 -10.83 -12.19
CA GLY A 22 -11.91 -12.12 -12.06
C GLY A 22 -10.98 -12.27 -10.83
N ARG A 23 -10.84 -11.23 -9.99
CA ARG A 23 -10.09 -11.34 -8.73
C ARG A 23 -11.01 -11.76 -7.58
N ARG A 24 -10.52 -12.67 -6.73
CA ARG A 24 -11.24 -13.10 -5.51
C ARG A 24 -11.28 -12.01 -4.45
N PHE A 25 -10.12 -11.39 -4.19
CA PHE A 25 -9.95 -10.33 -3.21
C PHE A 25 -9.75 -9.00 -3.91
N PRO A 26 -10.25 -7.88 -3.36
CA PRO A 26 -9.88 -6.56 -3.84
C PRO A 26 -8.40 -6.28 -3.56
N GLY A 27 -7.86 -5.24 -4.18
CA GLY A 27 -6.55 -4.67 -3.89
C GLY A 27 -6.67 -3.19 -3.53
N VAL A 28 -5.61 -2.63 -2.96
CA VAL A 28 -5.47 -1.19 -2.73
C VAL A 28 -4.78 -0.56 -3.93
N LEU A 29 -5.33 0.55 -4.45
CA LEU A 29 -4.67 1.35 -5.47
C LEU A 29 -3.41 2.00 -4.87
N ILE A 30 -2.29 1.91 -5.59
CA ILE A 30 -1.11 2.72 -5.30
C ILE A 30 -0.86 3.57 -6.54
N GLN A 31 -1.09 4.88 -6.42
CA GLN A 31 -0.78 5.81 -7.51
C GLN A 31 0.72 5.87 -7.78
N GLY A 32 1.11 6.29 -8.99
CA GLY A 32 2.50 6.25 -9.44
C GLY A 32 3.45 7.13 -8.61
N ASP A 33 2.98 8.27 -8.12
CA ASP A 33 3.71 9.16 -7.22
C ASP A 33 3.90 8.54 -5.82
N SER A 34 2.83 7.98 -5.26
CA SER A 34 2.85 7.26 -3.99
C SER A 34 3.76 6.02 -4.07
N LEU A 35 3.72 5.29 -5.19
CA LEU A 35 4.61 4.17 -5.47
C LEU A 35 6.08 4.61 -5.53
N HIS A 36 6.35 5.76 -6.14
CA HIS A 36 7.70 6.31 -6.21
C HIS A 36 8.23 6.72 -4.83
N ILE A 37 7.38 7.28 -3.97
CA ILE A 37 7.72 7.59 -2.57
C ILE A 37 8.10 6.31 -1.82
N LEU A 38 7.23 5.29 -1.82
CA LEU A 38 7.52 4.01 -1.14
C LEU A 38 8.82 3.36 -1.63
N ARG A 39 9.12 3.44 -2.94
CA ARG A 39 10.38 2.95 -3.49
C ARG A 39 11.57 3.77 -3.00
N SER A 40 11.42 5.09 -2.92
CA SER A 40 12.49 6.00 -2.48
C SER A 40 12.79 5.82 -1.00
N ASP A 41 11.76 5.69 -0.16
CA ASP A 41 11.90 5.38 1.26
C ASP A 41 12.65 4.05 1.47
N MET A 42 12.34 3.02 0.68
CA MET A 42 13.07 1.75 0.72
C MET A 42 14.53 1.90 0.26
N ASP A 43 14.80 2.74 -0.73
CA ASP A 43 16.15 3.03 -1.21
C ASP A 43 17.00 3.68 -0.11
N GLU A 44 16.42 4.61 0.67
CA GLU A 44 17.08 5.21 1.83
C GLU A 44 17.47 4.17 2.88
N VAL A 45 16.57 3.23 3.19
CA VAL A 45 16.86 2.11 4.11
C VAL A 45 18.04 1.29 3.62
N VAL A 46 18.05 0.92 2.33
CA VAL A 46 19.14 0.14 1.73
C VAL A 46 20.46 0.90 1.81
N GLN A 47 20.47 2.17 1.41
CA GLN A 47 21.68 2.97 1.40
C GLN A 47 22.23 3.19 2.83
N ALA A 48 21.37 3.40 3.83
CA ALA A 48 21.79 3.50 5.23
C ALA A 48 22.41 2.19 5.73
N CYS A 49 21.82 1.04 5.36
CA CYS A 49 22.39 -0.28 5.66
C CYS A 49 23.77 -0.48 5.02
N GLU A 50 23.95 -0.08 3.75
CA GLU A 50 25.23 -0.18 3.04
C GLU A 50 26.32 0.69 3.66
N ARG A 51 25.96 1.86 4.19
CA ARG A 51 26.87 2.73 4.96
C ARG A 51 27.17 2.21 6.36
N GLY A 52 26.41 1.21 6.84
CA GLY A 52 26.48 0.71 8.21
C GLY A 52 25.82 1.65 9.24
N ASP A 53 25.04 2.63 8.80
CA ASP A 53 24.27 3.52 9.68
C ASP A 53 22.95 2.86 10.07
N LEU A 54 23.00 2.01 11.09
CA LEU A 54 21.84 1.27 11.56
C LEU A 54 20.78 2.15 12.23
N ALA A 55 21.16 3.32 12.73
CA ALA A 55 20.22 4.25 13.36
C ALA A 55 19.34 4.90 12.28
N GLU A 56 19.95 5.45 11.23
CA GLU A 56 19.24 5.99 10.08
C GLU A 56 18.40 4.92 9.37
N ALA A 57 18.98 3.72 9.15
CA ALA A 57 18.25 2.61 8.54
C ALA A 57 16.99 2.24 9.32
N GLY A 58 17.09 2.21 10.66
CA GLY A 58 15.95 1.93 11.54
C GLY A 58 14.87 3.02 11.48
N GLU A 59 15.26 4.29 11.42
CA GLU A 59 14.33 5.42 11.29
C GLU A 59 13.59 5.37 9.94
N SER A 60 14.31 5.29 8.82
CA SER A 60 13.70 5.20 7.49
C SER A 60 12.81 3.96 7.35
N ALA A 61 13.23 2.82 7.91
CA ALA A 61 12.42 1.60 7.88
C ALA A 61 11.13 1.74 8.70
N GLY A 62 11.19 2.45 9.84
CA GLY A 62 10.02 2.74 10.67
C GLY A 62 9.01 3.62 9.93
N LEU A 63 9.47 4.64 9.20
CA LEU A 63 8.61 5.50 8.39
C LEU A 63 7.96 4.73 7.23
N LEU A 64 8.75 3.93 6.50
CA LEU A 64 8.23 3.08 5.43
C LEU A 64 7.19 2.08 5.96
N LEU A 65 7.47 1.44 7.11
CA LEU A 65 6.53 0.51 7.73
C LEU A 65 5.22 1.21 8.11
N ALA A 66 5.28 2.40 8.71
CA ALA A 66 4.08 3.17 9.05
C ALA A 66 3.23 3.52 7.81
N SER A 67 3.87 3.86 6.69
CA SER A 67 3.17 4.10 5.41
C SER A 67 2.49 2.84 4.87
N LEU A 68 3.15 1.68 4.95
CA LEU A 68 2.57 0.40 4.56
C LEU A 68 1.42 -0.03 5.49
N ASP A 69 1.56 0.20 6.79
CA ASP A 69 0.52 -0.08 7.79
C ASP A 69 -0.73 0.76 7.55
N ALA A 70 -0.57 2.02 7.13
CA ALA A 70 -1.70 2.88 6.77
C ALA A 70 -2.50 2.32 5.57
N LEU A 71 -1.80 1.88 4.52
CA LEU A 71 -2.43 1.23 3.36
C LEU A 71 -3.12 -0.07 3.76
N LEU A 72 -2.48 -0.89 4.60
CA LEU A 72 -3.03 -2.17 5.05
C LEU A 72 -4.22 -1.99 6.00
N MET A 73 -4.20 -0.97 6.86
CA MET A 73 -5.32 -0.60 7.72
C MET A 73 -6.53 -0.23 6.87
N ARG A 74 -6.36 0.68 5.90
CA ARG A 74 -7.44 1.08 5.00
C ARG A 74 -8.03 -0.11 4.25
N TYR A 75 -7.18 -0.97 3.70
CA TYR A 75 -7.60 -2.22 3.07
C TYR A 75 -8.44 -3.08 4.02
N SER A 76 -7.93 -3.32 5.22
CA SER A 76 -8.58 -4.15 6.24
C SER A 76 -9.95 -3.60 6.64
N THR A 77 -10.04 -2.29 6.89
CA THR A 77 -11.31 -1.62 7.23
C THR A 77 -12.32 -1.70 6.10
N ALA A 78 -11.88 -1.56 4.84
CA ALA A 78 -12.77 -1.73 3.69
C ALA A 78 -13.30 -3.16 3.60
N LEU A 79 -12.46 -4.18 3.81
CA LEU A 79 -12.91 -5.57 3.82
C LEU A 79 -13.92 -5.83 4.93
N GLU A 80 -13.67 -5.34 6.14
CA GLU A 80 -14.59 -5.47 7.27
C GLU A 80 -15.93 -4.80 7.01
N GLY A 81 -15.93 -3.58 6.48
CA GLY A 81 -17.15 -2.84 6.17
C GLY A 81 -18.04 -3.50 5.09
N HIS A 82 -17.47 -4.39 4.29
CA HIS A 82 -18.17 -5.13 3.23
C HIS A 82 -18.24 -6.65 3.52
N GLU A 83 -17.97 -7.07 4.76
CA GLU A 83 -18.07 -8.46 5.21
C GLU A 83 -17.20 -9.45 4.40
N ILE A 84 -16.06 -8.97 3.88
CA ILE A 84 -15.10 -9.78 3.13
C ILE A 84 -14.01 -10.29 4.08
N GLN A 85 -13.78 -11.60 4.08
CA GLN A 85 -12.68 -12.21 4.85
C GLN A 85 -11.32 -11.75 4.32
N ARG A 86 -10.38 -11.44 5.23
CA ARG A 86 -9.01 -11.06 4.90
C ARG A 86 -8.23 -12.23 4.25
N PRO A 87 -7.30 -11.95 3.31
CA PRO A 87 -6.55 -12.98 2.59
C PRO A 87 -5.29 -13.48 3.33
N TYR A 88 -5.09 -13.10 4.58
CA TYR A 88 -3.96 -13.46 5.45
C TYR A 88 -4.44 -13.75 6.88
#